data_AF-A0AAV2DEN4-F1
#
_entry.id   AF-A0AAV2DEN4-F1
#
_cell.length_a   1.000
_cell.length_b   1.000
_cell.length_c   1.000
_cell.angle_alpha   90.00
_cell.angle_beta   90.00
_cell.angle_gamma   90.00
#
_symmetry.space_group_name_H-M   'P 1'
#
loop_
_entity.id
_entity.type
_entity.pdbx_description
1 polymer ?
#
loop_
_entity_poly.entity_id
_entity_poly.type
_entity_poly.pdbx_seq_one_letter_code
_entity_poly.pdbx_strand_id
1 'polypeptide(L)'
;MDNQIQSEDKVEERMVCKRKRPRVRDGCPARVRFGWDAAREGFVVYEFVEAHSHGLHSTEHMHLHKSNKCMSDAQKKMAQANSDAGMSLSALYLLLADCAGGYQNLRFTKSDQKNHLNTKRQRTMARGEATYLLDYFEDQKDKHPGFFYAVEVDSEEKVANIFWADSRMREDYALFGDSVSFDTTFRTNKYFRPLGTLIP
;
A
#
# COMPACT_ATOMS: atom_id res chain seq x y z
N MET A 1 8.30 -5.23 55.21
CA MET A 1 7.04 -5.87 54.77
C MET A 1 6.80 -5.38 53.37
N ASP A 2 7.41 -6.11 52.45
CA ASP A 2 7.39 -5.89 51.02
C ASP A 2 5.99 -6.18 50.50
N ASN A 3 5.39 -5.22 49.80
CA ASN A 3 4.14 -5.46 49.09
C ASN A 3 4.38 -5.16 47.62
N GLN A 4 4.82 -6.20 46.91
CA GLN A 4 4.89 -6.24 45.45
C GLN A 4 3.45 -6.30 44.92
N ILE A 5 2.99 -5.22 44.30
CA ILE A 5 1.83 -5.25 43.41
C ILE A 5 2.39 -5.54 42.01
N GLN A 6 2.31 -6.80 41.59
CA GLN A 6 2.53 -7.20 40.20
C GLN A 6 1.31 -6.73 39.39
N SER A 7 1.47 -5.66 38.61
CA SER A 7 0.52 -5.32 37.55
C SER A 7 0.88 -6.13 36.31
N GLU A 8 0.06 -7.13 36.00
CA GLU A 8 0.16 -7.92 34.78
C GLU A 8 -0.14 -7.03 33.56
N ASP A 9 0.91 -6.69 32.81
CA ASP A 9 0.80 -6.03 31.51
C ASP A 9 0.13 -6.98 30.51
N LYS A 10 -1.17 -6.79 30.28
CA LYS A 10 -1.88 -7.41 29.16
C LYS A 10 -1.39 -6.77 27.86
N VAL A 11 -0.42 -7.40 27.22
CA VAL A 11 -0.05 -7.13 25.84
C VAL A 11 -1.23 -7.50 24.94
N GLU A 12 -2.02 -6.51 24.56
CA GLU A 12 -3.11 -6.66 23.59
C GLU A 12 -2.48 -6.90 22.21
N GLU A 13 -2.44 -8.17 21.81
CA GLU A 13 -1.86 -8.65 20.57
C GLU A 13 -2.60 -7.99 19.38
N ARG A 14 -1.99 -6.96 18.78
CA ARG A 14 -2.55 -6.23 17.63
C ARG A 14 -2.86 -7.21 16.50
N MET A 15 -4.14 -7.55 16.32
CA MET A 15 -4.61 -8.34 15.19
C MET A 15 -4.26 -7.64 13.87
N VAL A 16 -3.17 -8.07 13.23
CA VAL A 16 -2.91 -7.75 11.83
C VAL A 16 -4.01 -8.41 11.03
N CYS A 17 -5.01 -7.62 10.65
CA CYS A 17 -6.16 -8.07 9.87
C CYS A 17 -5.69 -8.43 8.46
N LYS A 18 -5.12 -9.64 8.30
CA LYS A 18 -4.77 -10.21 7.01
C LYS A 18 -6.06 -10.25 6.20
N ARG A 19 -6.09 -9.57 5.04
CA ARG A 19 -7.24 -9.62 4.12
C ARG A 19 -7.71 -11.07 3.98
N LYS A 20 -8.91 -11.37 4.48
CA LYS A 20 -9.56 -12.65 4.27
C LYS A 20 -9.76 -12.80 2.77
N ARG A 21 -8.85 -13.50 2.10
CA ARG A 21 -9.05 -13.86 0.70
C ARG A 21 -10.15 -14.92 0.70
N PRO A 22 -11.26 -14.72 0.01
CA PRO A 22 -12.21 -15.81 -0.19
C PRO A 22 -11.44 -16.98 -0.80
N ARG A 23 -11.59 -18.17 -0.22
CA ARG A 23 -11.06 -19.40 -0.81
C ARG A 23 -11.92 -19.70 -2.04
N VAL A 24 -11.45 -19.26 -3.20
CA VAL A 24 -12.06 -19.54 -4.52
C VAL A 24 -11.62 -20.91 -5.05
N ARG A 25 -11.29 -21.86 -4.16
CA ARG A 25 -10.86 -23.21 -4.58
C ARG A 25 -12.01 -24.15 -4.34
N ASP A 26 -12.74 -24.45 -5.40
CA ASP A 26 -13.94 -25.30 -5.41
C ASP A 26 -13.61 -26.80 -5.35
N GLY A 27 -12.42 -27.16 -4.86
CA GLY A 27 -11.96 -28.55 -4.82
C GLY A 27 -11.77 -29.21 -6.20
N CYS A 28 -11.52 -28.41 -7.25
CA CYS A 28 -11.35 -28.91 -8.62
C CYS A 28 -10.25 -29.99 -8.70
N PRO A 29 -10.53 -31.17 -9.29
CA PRO A 29 -9.56 -32.27 -9.35
C PRO A 29 -8.45 -32.04 -10.39
N ALA A 30 -8.63 -31.07 -11.29
CA ALA A 30 -7.68 -30.74 -12.35
C ALA A 30 -6.30 -30.39 -11.76
N ARG A 31 -5.27 -31.11 -12.20
CA ARG A 31 -3.89 -30.94 -11.71
C ARG A 31 -2.88 -31.49 -12.69
N VAL A 32 -1.67 -30.96 -12.61
CA VAL A 32 -0.47 -31.52 -13.25
C VAL A 32 0.57 -31.73 -12.16
N ARG A 33 1.15 -32.92 -12.06
CA ARG A 33 2.29 -33.21 -11.18
C ARG A 33 3.54 -33.42 -12.01
N PHE A 34 4.53 -32.58 -11.75
CA PHE A 34 5.87 -32.70 -12.29
C PHE A 34 6.76 -33.37 -11.25
N GLY A 35 7.72 -34.16 -11.70
CA GLY A 35 8.81 -34.63 -10.86
C GLY A 35 10.08 -34.73 -11.67
N TRP A 36 11.21 -34.72 -10.98
CA TRP A 36 12.51 -34.88 -11.60
C TRP A 36 12.76 -36.35 -11.94
N ASP A 37 13.23 -36.62 -13.15
CA ASP A 37 13.70 -37.92 -13.60
C ASP A 37 15.21 -37.85 -13.82
N ALA A 38 15.96 -38.56 -12.98
CA ALA A 38 17.42 -38.59 -13.03
C ALA A 38 17.97 -39.31 -14.27
N ALA A 39 17.22 -40.23 -14.88
CA ALA A 39 17.67 -40.96 -16.07
C ALA A 39 17.55 -40.11 -17.34
N ARG A 40 16.62 -39.16 -17.36
CA ARG A 40 16.36 -38.25 -18.48
C ARG A 40 16.92 -36.84 -18.26
N GLU A 41 17.52 -36.61 -17.09
CA GLU A 41 17.99 -35.29 -16.63
C GLU A 41 16.95 -34.17 -16.86
N GLY A 42 15.70 -34.42 -16.47
CA GLY A 42 14.62 -33.47 -16.75
C GLY A 42 13.38 -33.67 -15.91
N PHE A 43 12.46 -32.69 -16.02
CA PHE A 43 11.13 -32.80 -15.41
C PHE A 43 10.21 -33.62 -16.31
N VAL A 44 9.58 -34.64 -15.72
CA VAL A 44 8.55 -35.44 -16.38
C VAL A 44 7.21 -35.24 -15.69
N VAL A 45 6.13 -35.31 -16.48
CA VAL A 45 4.76 -35.26 -15.97
C VAL A 45 4.38 -36.66 -15.50
N TYR A 46 4.20 -36.83 -14.18
CA TYR A 46 3.79 -38.10 -13.58
C TYR A 46 2.28 -38.26 -13.50
N GLU A 47 1.55 -37.14 -13.47
CA GLU A 47 0.10 -37.16 -13.37
C GLU A 47 -0.48 -35.93 -14.07
N PHE A 48 -1.43 -36.16 -14.96
CA PHE A 48 -2.20 -35.12 -15.63
C PHE A 48 -3.68 -35.45 -15.51
N VAL A 49 -4.43 -34.62 -14.79
CA VAL A 49 -5.88 -34.68 -14.70
C VAL A 49 -6.42 -33.43 -15.38
N GLU A 50 -6.98 -33.61 -16.58
CA GLU A 50 -7.54 -32.52 -17.39
C GLU A 50 -8.95 -32.12 -16.95
N ALA A 51 -9.71 -33.06 -16.37
CA ALA A 51 -11.12 -32.84 -16.05
C ALA A 51 -11.31 -31.73 -15.00
N HIS A 52 -12.09 -30.71 -15.36
CA HIS A 52 -12.50 -29.63 -14.47
C HIS A 52 -13.92 -29.83 -13.95
N SER A 53 -14.17 -29.40 -12.71
CA SER A 53 -15.54 -29.35 -12.13
C SER A 53 -16.26 -28.01 -12.38
N HIS A 54 -15.66 -27.11 -13.17
CA HIS A 54 -16.17 -25.77 -13.45
C HIS A 54 -15.74 -25.32 -14.85
N GLY A 55 -16.38 -24.28 -15.39
CA GLY A 55 -15.94 -23.67 -16.65
C GLY A 55 -14.53 -23.07 -16.54
N LEU A 56 -13.77 -23.12 -17.64
CA LEU A 56 -12.51 -22.40 -17.74
C LEU A 56 -12.78 -20.89 -17.77
N HIS A 57 -11.77 -20.12 -17.36
CA HIS A 57 -11.89 -18.67 -17.35
C HIS A 57 -12.06 -18.12 -18.77
N SER A 58 -12.94 -17.14 -18.95
CA SER A 58 -13.12 -16.46 -20.24
C SER A 58 -11.81 -15.82 -20.70
N THR A 59 -11.52 -15.95 -22.00
CA THR A 59 -10.37 -15.35 -22.68
C THR A 59 -10.45 -13.83 -22.68
N GLU A 60 -11.65 -13.26 -22.67
CA GLU A 60 -11.89 -11.81 -22.62
C GLU A 60 -11.25 -11.15 -21.39
N HIS A 61 -11.32 -11.82 -20.24
CA HIS A 61 -10.78 -11.36 -18.98
C HIS A 61 -9.37 -11.91 -18.68
N MET A 62 -8.74 -12.57 -19.66
CA MET A 62 -7.43 -13.21 -19.50
C MET A 62 -6.33 -12.20 -19.14
N HIS A 63 -6.43 -10.96 -19.64
CA HIS A 63 -5.52 -9.85 -19.33
C HIS A 63 -5.56 -9.42 -17.84
N LEU A 64 -6.61 -9.80 -17.10
CA LEU A 64 -6.73 -9.50 -15.66
C LEU A 64 -6.01 -10.52 -14.77
N HIS A 65 -5.61 -11.68 -15.32
CA HIS A 65 -4.85 -12.70 -14.58
C HIS A 65 -3.48 -12.18 -14.18
N LYS A 66 -3.08 -12.46 -12.93
CA LYS A 66 -1.78 -12.03 -12.42
C LYS A 66 -0.60 -12.56 -13.25
N SER A 67 -0.69 -13.78 -13.79
CA SER A 67 0.33 -14.38 -14.67
C SER A 67 0.46 -13.66 -16.01
N ASN A 68 -0.62 -13.07 -16.50
CA ASN A 68 -0.63 -12.35 -17.78
C ASN A 68 -0.27 -10.87 -17.62
N LYS A 69 -0.39 -10.35 -16.39
CA LYS A 69 -0.05 -8.98 -16.05
C LYS A 69 1.46 -8.75 -16.03
N CYS A 70 1.91 -7.82 -16.85
CA CYS A 70 3.29 -7.34 -16.88
C CYS A 70 3.32 -5.89 -17.35
N MET A 71 4.09 -5.06 -16.64
CA MET A 71 4.48 -3.74 -17.14
C MET A 71 5.88 -3.84 -17.75
N SER A 72 6.03 -3.43 -19.00
CA SER A 72 7.34 -3.33 -19.64
C SER A 72 8.18 -2.24 -18.97
N ASP A 73 9.50 -2.31 -19.13
CA ASP A 73 10.37 -1.29 -18.53
C ASP A 73 10.18 0.09 -19.17
N ALA A 74 9.83 0.15 -20.45
CA ALA A 74 9.42 1.39 -21.10
C ALA A 74 8.17 1.99 -20.45
N GLN A 75 7.14 1.18 -20.20
CA GLN A 75 5.91 1.61 -19.53
C GLN A 75 6.16 2.08 -18.09
N LYS A 76 7.05 1.39 -17.35
CA LYS A 76 7.47 1.81 -16.01
C LYS A 76 8.18 3.16 -16.02
N LYS A 77 9.12 3.36 -16.95
CA LYS A 77 9.84 4.63 -17.12
C LYS A 77 8.88 5.77 -17.49
N MET A 78 7.93 5.52 -18.38
CA MET A 78 6.91 6.49 -18.75
C MET A 78 6.00 6.86 -17.58
N ALA A 79 5.57 5.87 -16.79
CA ALA A 79 4.80 6.11 -15.58
C ALA A 79 5.57 6.95 -14.56
N GLN A 80 6.88 6.76 -14.45
CA GLN A 80 7.73 7.58 -13.61
C GLN A 80 7.80 9.02 -14.12
N ALA A 81 8.17 9.22 -15.39
CA ALA A 81 8.32 10.55 -15.97
C ALA A 81 7.01 11.36 -15.86
N ASN A 82 5.87 10.71 -16.08
CA ASN A 82 4.55 11.31 -15.89
C ASN A 82 4.29 11.70 -14.43
N SER A 83 4.70 10.87 -13.47
CA SER A 83 4.59 11.20 -12.04
C SER A 83 5.49 12.36 -11.65
N ASP A 84 6.70 12.43 -12.20
CA ASP A 84 7.68 13.47 -11.88
C ASP A 84 7.26 14.82 -12.48
N ALA A 85 6.58 14.80 -13.63
CA ALA A 85 5.94 15.97 -14.23
C ALA A 85 4.64 16.39 -13.52
N GLY A 86 4.23 15.73 -12.43
CA GLY A 86 2.99 16.03 -11.70
C GLY A 86 1.70 15.69 -12.46
N MET A 87 1.80 14.90 -13.52
CA MET A 87 0.65 14.57 -14.37
C MET A 87 -0.19 13.43 -13.80
N SER A 88 -1.47 13.42 -14.16
CA SER A 88 -2.42 12.39 -13.74
C SER A 88 -2.01 11.00 -14.24
N LEU A 89 -1.86 10.04 -13.33
CA LEU A 89 -1.66 8.63 -13.68
C LEU A 89 -2.85 8.06 -14.44
N SER A 90 -4.06 8.59 -14.18
CA SER A 90 -5.27 8.21 -14.91
C SER A 90 -5.17 8.60 -16.38
N ALA A 91 -4.69 9.82 -16.66
CA ALA A 91 -4.54 10.30 -18.04
C ALA A 91 -3.52 9.45 -18.80
N LEU A 92 -2.38 9.12 -18.18
CA LEU A 92 -1.40 8.23 -18.81
C LEU A 92 -1.98 6.83 -19.07
N TYR A 93 -2.74 6.27 -18.12
CA TYR A 93 -3.36 4.96 -18.32
C TYR A 93 -4.35 4.96 -19.51
N LEU A 94 -5.15 6.03 -19.65
CA LEU A 94 -6.06 6.20 -20.79
C LEU A 94 -5.30 6.28 -22.12
N LEU A 95 -4.24 7.11 -22.18
CA LEU A 95 -3.41 7.25 -23.37
C LEU A 95 -2.78 5.91 -23.78
N LEU A 96 -2.22 5.17 -22.81
CA LEU A 96 -1.62 3.87 -23.09
C LEU A 96 -2.64 2.84 -23.55
N ALA A 97 -3.87 2.89 -23.03
CA ALA A 97 -4.95 2.02 -23.47
C ALA A 97 -5.37 2.36 -24.91
N ASP A 98 -5.49 3.64 -25.24
CA ASP A 98 -5.81 4.11 -26.59
C ASP A 98 -4.74 3.66 -27.61
N CYS A 99 -3.46 3.88 -27.29
CA CYS A 99 -2.34 3.39 -28.13
C CYS A 99 -2.31 1.87 -28.28
N ALA A 100 -2.83 1.12 -27.30
CA ALA A 100 -2.93 -0.33 -27.34
C ALA A 100 -4.22 -0.82 -28.02
N GLY A 101 -5.14 0.06 -28.43
CA GLY A 101 -6.43 -0.30 -29.01
C GLY A 101 -7.44 -0.84 -27.99
N GLY A 102 -7.27 -0.49 -26.71
CA GLY A 102 -8.18 -0.85 -25.62
C GLY A 102 -7.48 -1.32 -24.34
N TYR A 103 -8.21 -1.27 -23.22
CA TYR A 103 -7.69 -1.69 -21.91
C TYR A 103 -7.36 -3.18 -21.84
N GLN A 104 -8.11 -4.01 -22.56
CA GLN A 104 -7.91 -5.46 -22.64
C GLN A 104 -6.58 -5.83 -23.30
N ASN A 105 -6.03 -4.94 -24.11
CA ASN A 105 -4.73 -5.10 -24.76
C ASN A 105 -3.58 -4.60 -23.85
N LEU A 106 -3.90 -3.88 -22.76
CA LEU A 106 -2.93 -3.57 -21.73
C LEU A 106 -2.75 -4.77 -20.79
N ARG A 107 -1.49 -5.18 -20.68
CA ARG A 107 -1.06 -6.21 -19.74
C ARG A 107 -0.94 -5.69 -18.31
N PHE A 108 -1.54 -4.56 -17.96
CA PHE A 108 -1.51 -4.04 -16.59
C PHE A 108 -2.75 -3.18 -16.32
N THR A 109 -3.13 -3.09 -15.07
CA THR A 109 -4.21 -2.22 -14.62
C THR A 109 -3.68 -0.91 -14.08
N LYS A 110 -4.56 0.08 -13.96
CA LYS A 110 -4.29 1.34 -13.24
C LYS A 110 -3.76 1.09 -11.81
N SER A 111 -4.24 0.03 -11.15
CA SER A 111 -3.75 -0.35 -9.82
C SER A 111 -2.30 -0.85 -9.87
N ASP A 112 -1.93 -1.60 -10.89
CA ASP A 112 -0.56 -2.10 -11.06
C ASP A 112 0.42 -0.94 -11.28
N GLN A 113 0.04 0.04 -12.10
CA GLN A 113 0.81 1.27 -12.31
C GLN A 113 1.01 2.05 -11.00
N LYS A 114 -0.06 2.25 -10.22
CA LYS A 114 0.01 2.91 -8.90
C LYS A 114 0.91 2.13 -7.94
N ASN A 115 0.75 0.81 -7.89
CA ASN A 115 1.54 -0.06 -7.02
C ASN A 115 3.03 -0.03 -7.40
N HIS A 116 3.36 0.04 -8.69
CA HIS A 116 4.74 0.16 -9.15
C HIS A 116 5.40 1.44 -8.62
N LEU A 117 4.73 2.59 -8.78
CA LEU A 117 5.25 3.88 -8.30
C LEU A 117 5.38 3.90 -6.78
N ASN A 118 4.38 3.39 -6.05
CA ASN A 118 4.45 3.29 -4.59
C ASN A 118 5.61 2.41 -4.13
N THR A 119 5.77 1.23 -4.74
CA THR A 119 6.88 0.31 -4.43
C THR A 119 8.22 0.96 -4.70
N LYS A 120 8.35 1.70 -5.81
CA LYS A 120 9.58 2.40 -6.13
C LYS A 120 9.87 3.51 -5.13
N ARG A 121 8.88 4.36 -4.81
CA ARG A 121 8.98 5.41 -3.78
C ARG A 121 9.46 4.82 -2.46
N GLN A 122 8.86 3.72 -2.01
CA GLN A 122 9.26 3.02 -0.80
C GLN A 122 10.70 2.47 -0.87
N ARG A 123 11.13 1.95 -2.02
CA ARG A 123 12.52 1.48 -2.20
C ARG A 123 13.54 2.61 -2.22
N THR A 124 13.18 3.77 -2.77
CA THR A 124 14.06 4.96 -2.79
C THR A 124 14.14 5.67 -1.43
N MET A 125 13.20 5.40 -0.52
CA MET A 125 13.28 5.90 0.86
C MET A 125 14.33 5.10 1.63
N ALA A 126 15.56 5.59 1.64
CA ALA A 126 16.68 4.95 2.35
C ALA A 126 16.48 4.90 3.88
N ARG A 127 15.73 5.85 4.45
CA ARG A 127 15.49 5.98 5.91
C ARG A 127 14.04 5.69 6.35
N GLY A 128 13.16 5.28 5.42
CA GLY A 128 11.75 5.02 5.69
C GLY A 128 10.83 6.24 5.58
N GLU A 129 9.51 6.03 5.60
CA GLU A 129 8.50 7.09 5.41
C GLU A 129 8.50 8.10 6.57
N ALA A 130 8.71 7.63 7.81
CA ALA A 130 8.67 8.47 9.01
C ALA A 130 9.81 9.48 9.05
N THR A 131 11.04 9.09 8.68
CA THR A 131 12.19 9.99 8.74
C THR A 131 12.06 11.15 7.76
N TYR A 132 11.55 10.90 6.55
CA TYR A 132 11.36 11.96 5.55
C TYR A 132 10.32 12.99 6.02
N LEU A 133 9.29 12.53 6.72
CA LEU A 133 8.28 13.40 7.31
C LEU A 133 8.85 14.24 8.47
N LEU A 134 9.75 13.66 9.27
CA LEU A 134 10.47 14.40 10.32
C LEU A 134 11.41 15.45 9.74
N ASP A 135 12.19 15.09 8.72
CA ASP A 135 13.08 16.02 8.01
C ASP A 135 12.26 17.21 7.45
N TYR A 136 11.08 16.94 6.89
CA TYR A 136 10.17 17.98 6.42
C TYR A 136 9.67 18.88 7.56
N PHE A 137 9.27 18.32 8.70
CA PHE A 137 8.81 19.13 9.84
C PHE A 137 9.91 19.97 10.46
N GLU A 138 11.14 19.46 10.49
CA GLU A 138 12.30 20.20 10.94
C GLU A 138 12.55 21.41 10.02
N ASP A 139 12.52 21.20 8.70
CA ASP A 139 12.60 22.27 7.70
C ASP A 139 11.43 23.28 7.80
N GLN A 140 10.21 22.83 8.07
CA GLN A 140 9.06 23.73 8.30
C GLN A 140 9.21 24.56 9.57
N LYS A 141 9.73 23.97 10.65
CA LYS A 141 10.00 24.67 11.91
C LYS A 141 11.07 25.75 11.73
N ASP A 142 12.09 25.49 10.93
CA ASP A 142 13.14 26.47 10.62
C ASP A 142 12.60 27.64 9.76
N LYS A 143 11.70 27.35 8.81
CA LYS A 143 11.10 28.37 7.92
C LYS A 143 10.01 29.20 8.61
N HIS A 144 9.27 28.59 9.53
CA HIS A 144 8.08 29.17 10.13
C HIS A 144 8.15 29.04 11.66
N PRO A 145 8.52 30.10 12.40
CA PRO A 145 8.64 30.04 13.86
C PRO A 145 7.36 29.65 14.60
N GLY A 146 6.18 29.84 13.97
CA GLY A 146 4.89 29.41 14.51
C GLY A 146 4.59 27.92 14.31
N PHE A 147 5.33 27.22 13.44
CA PHE A 147 5.14 25.80 13.19
C PHE A 147 5.53 24.96 14.40
N PHE A 148 4.65 24.03 14.79
CA PHE A 148 4.86 23.12 15.91
C PHE A 148 4.62 21.69 15.45
N TYR A 149 5.43 20.76 15.92
CA TYR A 149 5.17 19.33 15.77
C TYR A 149 5.63 18.55 17.00
N ALA A 150 5.00 17.41 17.24
CA ALA A 150 5.33 16.46 18.30
C ALA A 150 5.21 15.03 17.77
N VAL A 151 6.09 14.15 18.26
CA VAL A 151 6.20 12.77 17.79
C VAL A 151 6.21 11.86 19.00
N GLU A 152 5.38 10.84 18.96
CA GLU A 152 5.36 9.77 19.96
C GLU A 152 5.81 8.47 19.29
N VAL A 153 6.68 7.73 19.97
CA VAL A 153 7.17 6.41 19.54
C VAL A 153 6.57 5.31 20.41
N ASP A 154 6.34 4.13 19.85
CA ASP A 154 5.89 2.96 20.59
C ASP A 154 7.07 2.20 21.25
N SER A 155 6.75 1.12 21.96
CA SER A 155 7.72 0.27 22.66
C SER A 155 8.74 -0.42 21.74
N GLU A 156 8.53 -0.42 20.43
CA GLU A 156 9.48 -0.92 19.43
C GLU A 156 10.27 0.23 18.78
N GLU A 157 10.27 1.42 19.40
CA GLU A 157 10.90 2.65 18.90
C GLU A 157 10.40 3.08 17.51
N LYS A 158 9.18 2.67 17.13
CA LYS A 158 8.56 3.08 15.86
C LYS A 158 7.63 4.24 16.11
N VAL A 159 7.57 5.18 15.15
CA VAL A 159 6.63 6.30 15.23
C VAL A 159 5.20 5.80 15.36
N ALA A 160 4.56 6.14 16.47
CA ALA A 160 3.20 5.78 16.83
C ALA A 160 2.23 6.89 16.44
N ASN A 161 2.49 8.11 16.92
CA ASN A 161 1.64 9.26 16.68
C ASN A 161 2.48 10.46 16.27
N ILE A 162 1.90 11.30 15.41
CA ILE A 162 2.51 12.55 14.95
C ILE A 162 1.43 13.61 15.04
N PHE A 163 1.76 14.73 15.68
CA PHE A 163 0.95 15.93 15.73
C PHE A 163 1.72 17.08 15.09
N TRP A 164 1.06 17.91 14.29
CA TRP A 164 1.62 19.16 13.81
C TRP A 164 0.55 20.25 13.72
N ALA A 165 0.97 21.50 13.88
CA ALA A 165 0.14 22.67 13.71
C ALA A 165 0.98 23.77 13.08
N ASP A 166 0.50 24.37 11.99
CA ASP A 166 1.14 25.55 11.41
C ASP A 166 0.82 26.81 12.23
N SER A 167 1.40 27.95 11.85
CA SER A 167 1.20 29.21 12.58
C SER A 167 -0.27 29.65 12.58
N ARG A 168 -0.98 29.46 11.46
CA ARG A 168 -2.38 29.86 11.30
C ARG A 168 -3.27 29.02 12.19
N MET A 169 -3.09 27.71 12.18
CA MET A 169 -3.84 26.79 13.04
C MET A 169 -3.72 27.16 14.52
N ARG A 170 -2.54 27.63 14.95
CA ARG A 170 -2.32 28.07 16.34
C ARG A 170 -2.92 29.44 16.61
N GLU A 171 -2.88 30.36 15.66
CA GLU A 171 -3.54 31.67 15.75
C GLU A 171 -5.07 31.52 15.80
N ASP A 172 -5.64 30.69 14.94
CA ASP A 172 -7.07 30.38 14.90
C ASP A 172 -7.49 29.73 16.23
N TYR A 173 -6.72 28.76 16.73
CA TYR A 173 -6.98 28.17 18.05
C TYR A 173 -6.92 29.20 19.18
N ALA A 174 -6.04 30.21 19.10
CA ALA A 174 -5.98 31.27 20.11
C ALA A 174 -7.19 32.22 20.07
N LEU A 175 -7.83 32.37 18.90
CA LEU A 175 -9.02 33.21 18.71
C LEU A 175 -10.31 32.49 19.11
N PHE A 176 -10.46 31.22 18.73
CA PHE A 176 -11.69 30.45 18.97
C PHE A 176 -11.62 29.65 20.28
N GLY A 177 -10.47 29.07 20.64
CA GLY A 177 -10.13 28.67 22.01
C GLY A 177 -10.89 27.49 22.63
N ASP A 178 -11.98 27.03 22.03
CA ASP A 178 -12.92 26.12 22.67
C ASP A 178 -13.39 24.94 21.81
N SER A 179 -13.05 24.91 20.51
CA SER A 179 -13.42 23.80 19.64
C SER A 179 -12.25 23.30 18.80
N VAL A 180 -12.13 21.97 18.73
CA VAL A 180 -11.23 21.26 17.82
C VAL A 180 -12.08 20.25 17.06
N SER A 181 -12.24 20.45 15.76
CA SER A 181 -13.00 19.52 14.92
C SER A 181 -12.06 18.49 14.29
N PHE A 182 -12.34 17.21 14.55
CA PHE A 182 -11.65 16.09 13.90
C PHE A 182 -12.42 15.67 12.66
N ASP A 183 -11.86 15.95 11.49
CA ASP A 183 -12.38 15.38 10.26
C ASP A 183 -12.04 13.87 10.21
N THR A 184 -13.02 13.04 10.60
CA THR A 184 -12.91 11.58 10.54
C THR A 184 -13.28 11.00 9.18
N THR A 185 -13.54 11.83 8.16
CA THR A 185 -13.81 11.33 6.80
C THR A 185 -12.59 10.66 6.17
N PHE A 186 -11.39 10.93 6.70
CA PHE A 186 -10.20 10.15 6.40
C PHE A 186 -10.33 8.75 7.02
N ARG A 187 -10.81 7.83 6.19
CA ARG A 187 -10.83 6.39 6.47
C ARG A 187 -9.51 5.97 7.12
N THR A 188 -9.61 5.27 8.25
CA THR A 188 -8.48 4.59 8.88
C THR A 188 -7.68 3.82 7.83
N ASN A 189 -6.37 4.07 7.78
CA ASN A 189 -5.53 3.39 6.80
C ASN A 189 -5.50 1.87 7.10
N LYS A 190 -4.84 1.06 6.25
CA LYS A 190 -4.71 -0.40 6.47
C LYS A 190 -4.09 -0.81 7.82
N TYR A 191 -3.55 0.14 8.57
CA TYR A 191 -2.96 -0.01 9.90
C TYR A 191 -3.85 0.56 11.01
N PHE A 192 -5.11 0.85 10.71
CA PHE A 192 -6.09 1.41 11.65
C PHE A 192 -5.65 2.74 12.29
N ARG A 193 -4.74 3.47 11.65
CA ARG A 193 -4.34 4.80 12.13
C ARG A 193 -5.28 5.86 11.55
N PRO A 194 -5.99 6.63 12.38
CA PRO A 194 -6.78 7.76 11.92
C PRO A 194 -5.84 8.88 11.48
N LEU A 195 -6.19 9.56 10.39
CA LEU A 195 -5.62 10.86 10.03
C LEU A 195 -6.72 11.88 10.26
N GLY A 196 -6.55 12.76 11.23
CA GLY A 196 -7.48 13.86 11.47
C GLY A 196 -6.84 15.15 11.00
N THR A 197 -7.50 15.88 10.10
CA THR A 197 -7.15 17.28 9.84
C THR A 197 -7.82 18.11 10.91
N LEU A 198 -7.06 19.00 11.56
CA LEU A 198 -7.59 20.00 12.48
C LEU A 198 -8.12 21.14 11.62
N ILE A 199 -9.44 21.32 11.62
CA ILE A 199 -10.09 22.50 11.03
C ILE A 199 -10.56 23.35 12.21
N PRO A 200 -10.02 24.57 12.39
CA PRO A 200 -10.57 25.52 13.35
C PRO A 200 -11.97 26.00 12.94
#